data_AF-A0A261AMW9-F1
#
_entry.id   AF-A0A261AMW9-F1
#
_cell.length_a   1.000
_cell.length_b   1.000
_cell.length_c   1.000
_cell.angle_alpha   90.00
_cell.angle_beta   90.00
_cell.angle_gamma   90.00
#
_symmetry.space_group_name_H-M   'P 1'
#
loop_
_entity.id
_entity.type
_entity.pdbx_description
1 polymer ?
#
loop_
_entity_poly.entity_id
_entity_poly.type
_entity_poly.pdbx_seq_one_letter_code
_entity_poly.pdbx_strand_id
1 'polypeptide(L)'
;MSSQRSFQEMTPPRNNRPPPFEPINCCGESEDSFVDSPAKSTTNSLRIPVVTRTAGQSRSNSSLEQERNESYVKEENFNVQYEMTLRKYHSTDVPYIDSHCHTDFIFNMLHRKYPENHVGINDWVDKYPAAFPKSFAGFIANFIKPGLFVNDTESSEYDMEWILRELEESGLYIGTTWGCHPHQAETWWKKGTFWTTLDHILSNVSKYKVLAVGECGIDLHRCESSLESQKVVFDKHVALAYKHKLPLVVHCRNGKQGNSEDECLKILKEQMEKNHPFLKIHRHCYTENWSTAQRWLKQCPDVHFGFTGAVLSFNEGQIEAIRRIPLDRILLETDGPYFKPKCFERIAPSKVCLPGMAIATAERLAEIKNVPLEEILRATYNNARRVYQVPVF
;
A
#
# COMPACT_ATOMS: atom_id res chain seq x y z
N MET A 1 -3.49 46.96 -63.83
CA MET A 1 -2.70 45.71 -63.72
C MET A 1 -2.54 45.41 -62.23
N SER A 2 -3.56 45.02 -61.45
CA SER A 2 -4.39 43.81 -61.49
C SER A 2 -3.58 42.54 -61.75
N SER A 3 -3.19 41.83 -60.69
CA SER A 3 -3.21 40.37 -60.71
C SER A 3 -3.55 39.85 -59.32
N GLN A 4 -4.79 39.38 -59.20
CA GLN A 4 -5.22 38.46 -58.16
C GLN A 4 -4.42 37.17 -58.31
N ARG A 5 -3.94 36.59 -57.21
CA ARG A 5 -3.61 35.17 -57.16
C ARG A 5 -4.51 34.48 -56.14
N SER A 6 -5.17 33.48 -56.68
CA SER A 6 -6.17 32.58 -56.13
C SER A 6 -5.68 31.83 -54.89
N PHE A 7 -6.52 31.83 -53.85
CA PHE A 7 -6.52 30.81 -52.81
C PHE A 7 -6.98 29.49 -53.46
N GLN A 8 -6.12 28.47 -53.43
CA GLN A 8 -6.52 27.08 -53.65
C GLN A 8 -7.02 26.52 -52.32
N GLU A 9 -8.31 26.20 -52.27
CA GLU A 9 -8.91 25.37 -51.24
C GLU A 9 -8.27 23.98 -51.27
N MET A 10 -7.58 23.61 -50.19
CA MET A 10 -7.23 22.22 -49.94
C MET A 10 -8.37 21.57 -49.15
N THR A 11 -9.00 20.59 -49.79
CA THR A 11 -10.00 19.70 -49.23
C THR A 11 -9.48 18.96 -47.99
N PRO A 12 -10.28 18.81 -46.92
CA PRO A 12 -9.86 18.07 -45.73
C PRO A 12 -9.80 16.57 -46.03
N PRO A 13 -8.81 15.83 -45.48
CA PRO A 13 -8.74 14.39 -45.66
C PRO A 13 -9.92 13.70 -44.96
N ARG A 14 -10.40 12.63 -45.63
CA ARG A 14 -11.57 11.83 -45.26
C ARG A 14 -11.44 11.23 -43.85
N ASN A 15 -12.57 11.27 -43.15
CA ASN A 15 -12.87 10.52 -41.92
C ASN A 15 -12.44 9.05 -42.01
N ASN A 16 -11.35 8.70 -41.33
CA ASN A 16 -11.13 7.33 -40.86
C ASN A 16 -11.52 7.28 -39.39
N ARG A 17 -12.71 6.75 -39.10
CA ARG A 17 -13.10 6.39 -37.73
C ARG A 17 -12.18 5.25 -37.27
N PRO A 18 -11.50 5.36 -36.12
CA PRO A 18 -10.90 4.18 -35.50
C PRO A 18 -12.01 3.21 -35.08
N PRO A 19 -11.76 1.89 -35.13
CA PRO A 19 -12.73 0.90 -34.65
C PRO A 19 -13.01 1.10 -33.15
N PRO A 20 -14.19 0.68 -32.66
CA PRO A 20 -14.56 0.85 -31.26
C PRO A 20 -13.56 0.11 -30.34
N PHE A 21 -13.20 0.77 -29.24
CA PHE A 21 -12.38 0.22 -28.16
C PHE A 21 -13.03 -1.04 -27.58
N GLU A 22 -12.36 -2.18 -27.70
CA GLU A 22 -12.60 -3.35 -26.86
C GLU A 22 -11.96 -3.10 -25.47
N PRO A 23 -12.62 -3.46 -24.36
CA PRO A 23 -12.05 -3.31 -23.02
C PRO A 23 -10.85 -4.26 -22.86
N ILE A 24 -9.68 -3.69 -22.61
CA ILE A 24 -8.46 -4.44 -22.27
C ILE A 24 -8.52 -4.76 -20.77
N ASN A 25 -8.59 -6.07 -20.46
CA ASN A 25 -8.56 -6.62 -19.11
C ASN A 25 -7.26 -6.24 -18.38
N CYS A 26 -7.33 -5.21 -17.54
CA CYS A 26 -6.35 -4.90 -16.52
C CYS A 26 -6.63 -5.76 -15.28
N CYS A 27 -6.16 -7.00 -15.26
CA CYS A 27 -5.75 -7.77 -14.08
C CYS A 27 -5.34 -9.17 -14.55
N GLY A 28 -4.08 -9.55 -14.32
CA GLY A 28 -3.67 -10.94 -14.41
C GLY A 28 -4.28 -11.71 -13.24
N GLU A 29 -5.53 -12.11 -13.38
CA GLU A 29 -6.14 -13.18 -12.59
C GLU A 29 -5.61 -14.51 -13.13
N SER A 30 -4.96 -15.28 -12.27
CA SER A 30 -4.78 -16.72 -12.50
C SER A 30 -6.11 -17.40 -12.17
N GLU A 31 -7.01 -17.47 -13.14
CA GLU A 31 -8.18 -18.35 -13.09
C GLU A 31 -7.77 -19.73 -13.61
N ASP A 32 -7.56 -20.67 -12.69
CA ASP A 32 -7.70 -22.09 -13.02
C ASP A 32 -9.19 -22.37 -13.23
N SER A 33 -9.53 -22.68 -14.48
CA SER A 33 -10.88 -22.99 -14.92
C SER A 33 -11.28 -24.41 -14.49
N PHE A 34 -12.41 -24.52 -13.79
CA PHE A 34 -13.20 -25.74 -13.75
C PHE A 34 -14.63 -25.42 -14.15
N VAL A 35 -14.97 -25.86 -15.38
CA VAL A 35 -16.31 -25.87 -15.94
C VAL A 35 -17.07 -27.04 -15.33
N ASP A 36 -18.28 -26.77 -14.84
CA ASP A 36 -19.19 -27.78 -14.32
C ASP A 36 -20.48 -27.82 -15.17
N SER A 37 -21.08 -29.02 -15.25
CA SER A 37 -22.44 -29.39 -15.71
C SER A 37 -22.51 -30.28 -16.98
N PRO A 38 -23.57 -31.10 -17.15
CA PRO A 38 -24.26 -31.96 -16.18
C PRO A 38 -24.53 -33.40 -16.73
N ALA A 39 -25.17 -34.24 -15.92
CA ALA A 39 -25.41 -35.68 -16.09
C ALA A 39 -26.38 -36.11 -17.23
N LYS A 40 -26.11 -37.26 -17.89
CA LYS A 40 -26.89 -38.54 -17.85
C LYS A 40 -26.70 -39.44 -19.10
N SER A 41 -26.74 -40.76 -18.83
CA SER A 41 -27.32 -41.86 -19.65
C SER A 41 -26.43 -42.74 -20.57
N THR A 42 -26.06 -43.93 -20.03
CA THR A 42 -26.11 -45.33 -20.58
C THR A 42 -25.92 -45.59 -22.09
N THR A 43 -25.17 -46.59 -22.62
CA THR A 43 -25.09 -48.06 -22.33
C THR A 43 -23.91 -48.72 -23.07
N ASN A 44 -23.40 -49.85 -22.52
CA ASN A 44 -22.74 -51.03 -23.18
C ASN A 44 -21.42 -50.83 -23.97
N SER A 45 -20.44 -51.75 -23.99
CA SER A 45 -20.22 -53.06 -23.37
C SER A 45 -18.75 -53.49 -23.58
N LEU A 46 -18.29 -54.43 -22.74
CA LEU A 46 -17.23 -55.44 -23.01
C LEU A 46 -15.77 -54.99 -23.20
N ARG A 47 -14.92 -55.23 -22.18
CA ARG A 47 -14.05 -56.42 -22.07
C ARG A 47 -13.17 -56.33 -20.83
N ILE A 48 -13.23 -57.39 -20.01
CA ILE A 48 -12.39 -57.61 -18.84
C ILE A 48 -11.07 -58.25 -19.30
N PRO A 49 -9.89 -57.70 -18.96
CA PRO A 49 -8.68 -58.48 -18.86
C PRO A 49 -8.52 -58.93 -17.41
N VAL A 50 -8.51 -60.24 -17.23
CA VAL A 50 -8.03 -60.91 -16.02
C VAL A 50 -6.56 -60.54 -15.86
N VAL A 51 -6.24 -59.73 -14.84
CA VAL A 51 -4.88 -59.58 -14.32
C VAL A 51 -4.88 -60.08 -12.89
N THR A 52 -3.99 -61.03 -12.69
CA THR A 52 -3.70 -61.78 -11.47
C THR A 52 -3.49 -60.86 -10.26
N ARG A 53 -4.12 -61.22 -9.13
CA ARG A 53 -3.77 -60.70 -7.80
C ARG A 53 -2.31 -61.02 -7.52
N THR A 54 -1.42 -60.07 -7.75
CA THR A 54 -0.18 -59.99 -6.98
C THR A 54 -0.55 -59.40 -5.62
N ALA A 55 -0.08 -60.03 -4.56
CA ALA A 55 -0.28 -59.60 -3.18
C ALA A 55 0.26 -58.16 -3.03
N GLY A 56 -0.66 -57.19 -3.05
CA GLY A 56 -0.35 -55.81 -2.72
C GLY A 56 0.14 -55.75 -1.28
N GLN A 57 1.38 -55.32 -1.11
CA GLN A 57 1.93 -54.99 0.20
C GLN A 57 0.95 -54.06 0.91
N SER A 58 0.45 -54.51 2.06
CA SER A 58 -0.21 -53.66 3.03
C SER A 58 0.76 -52.53 3.39
N ARG A 59 0.58 -51.32 2.82
CA ARG A 59 1.05 -50.12 3.51
C ARG A 59 0.29 -50.12 4.83
N SER A 60 1.03 -50.32 5.93
CA SER A 60 0.46 -50.43 7.25
C SER A 60 -0.39 -49.18 7.55
N ASN A 61 -1.58 -49.36 8.12
CA ASN A 61 -2.39 -48.25 8.65
C ASN A 61 -1.57 -47.30 9.55
N SER A 62 -0.47 -47.80 10.13
CA SER A 62 0.46 -47.04 10.95
C SER A 62 1.13 -45.87 10.24
N SER A 63 1.44 -45.94 8.92
CA SER A 63 2.12 -44.82 8.25
C SER A 63 1.17 -43.66 7.93
N LEU A 64 -0.07 -43.97 7.54
CA LEU A 64 -1.13 -42.98 7.34
C LEU A 64 -1.63 -42.38 8.65
N GLU A 65 -1.66 -43.14 9.75
CA GLU A 65 -1.96 -42.64 11.09
C GLU A 65 -0.82 -41.78 11.64
N GLN A 66 0.44 -42.15 11.37
CA GLN A 66 1.61 -41.38 11.77
C GLN A 66 1.70 -40.05 11.01
N GLU A 67 1.47 -40.03 9.69
CA GLU A 67 1.38 -38.79 8.90
C GLU A 67 0.24 -37.89 9.39
N ARG A 68 -0.91 -38.46 9.75
CA ARG A 68 -2.04 -37.69 10.32
C ARG A 68 -1.71 -37.12 11.68
N ASN A 69 -1.09 -37.91 12.57
CA ASN A 69 -0.66 -37.45 13.89
C ASN A 69 0.42 -36.38 13.77
N GLU A 70 1.36 -36.50 12.84
CA GLU A 70 2.35 -35.46 12.56
C GLU A 70 1.73 -34.19 12.01
N SER A 71 0.70 -34.28 11.15
CA SER A 71 -0.03 -33.09 10.70
C SER A 71 -0.82 -32.43 11.83
N TYR A 72 -1.47 -33.22 12.69
CA TYR A 72 -2.21 -32.70 13.85
C TYR A 72 -1.28 -32.02 14.85
N VAL A 73 -0.13 -32.64 15.19
CA VAL A 73 0.85 -32.05 16.11
C VAL A 73 1.47 -30.77 15.53
N LYS A 74 1.72 -30.72 14.21
CA LYS A 74 2.17 -29.49 13.53
C LYS A 74 1.11 -28.38 13.60
N GLU A 75 -0.16 -28.73 13.42
CA GLU A 75 -1.27 -27.78 13.49
C GLU A 75 -1.52 -27.26 14.91
N GLU A 76 -1.48 -28.14 15.92
CA GLU A 76 -1.57 -27.74 17.33
C GLU A 76 -0.41 -26.83 17.75
N ASN A 77 0.83 -27.19 17.41
CA ASN A 77 2.00 -26.35 17.71
C ASN A 77 1.92 -24.99 17.02
N PHE A 78 1.44 -24.95 15.77
CA PHE A 78 1.20 -23.70 15.06
C PHE A 78 0.13 -22.85 15.75
N ASN A 79 -0.97 -23.46 16.22
CA ASN A 79 -2.03 -22.76 16.93
C ASN A 79 -1.53 -22.17 18.26
N VAL A 80 -0.72 -22.91 19.02
CA VAL A 80 -0.13 -22.41 20.27
C VAL A 80 0.78 -21.21 20.01
N GLN A 81 1.67 -21.30 19.02
CA GLN A 81 2.58 -20.21 18.67
C GLN A 81 1.81 -18.97 18.20
N TYR A 82 0.77 -19.17 17.38
CA TYR A 82 -0.12 -18.13 16.89
C TYR A 82 -0.80 -17.36 18.03
N GLU A 83 -1.41 -18.10 18.96
CA GLU A 83 -2.07 -17.51 20.14
C GLU A 83 -1.07 -16.79 21.04
N MET A 84 0.13 -17.34 21.23
CA MET A 84 1.18 -16.69 22.01
C MET A 84 1.64 -15.36 21.38
N THR A 85 1.83 -15.33 20.06
CA THR A 85 2.21 -14.10 19.34
C THR A 85 1.14 -13.02 19.48
N LEU A 86 -0.14 -13.36 19.29
CA LEU A 86 -1.22 -12.39 19.46
C LEU A 86 -1.34 -11.90 20.91
N ARG A 87 -1.21 -12.80 21.89
CA ARG A 87 -1.20 -12.42 23.31
C ARG A 87 -0.06 -11.47 23.64
N LYS A 88 1.14 -11.69 23.07
CA LYS A 88 2.27 -10.78 23.22
C LYS A 88 1.90 -9.38 22.72
N TYR A 89 1.34 -9.25 21.52
CA TYR A 89 0.93 -7.96 20.97
C TYR A 89 -0.15 -7.26 21.81
N HIS A 90 -1.08 -8.01 22.39
CA HIS A 90 -2.13 -7.47 23.25
C HIS A 90 -1.69 -7.20 24.69
N SER A 91 -0.45 -7.59 25.06
CA SER A 91 0.10 -7.39 26.41
C SER A 91 0.85 -6.06 26.61
N THR A 92 1.20 -5.36 25.53
CA THR A 92 1.92 -4.09 25.60
C THR A 92 0.95 -2.91 25.62
N ASP A 93 1.21 -1.95 26.52
CA ASP A 93 0.46 -0.69 26.63
C ASP A 93 1.18 0.48 25.93
N VAL A 94 2.31 0.23 25.26
CA VAL A 94 3.07 1.29 24.57
C VAL A 94 2.38 1.65 23.25
N PRO A 95 1.89 2.89 23.08
CA PRO A 95 1.10 3.23 21.91
C PRO A 95 1.94 3.19 20.63
N TYR A 96 1.32 2.79 19.53
CA TYR A 96 1.92 2.84 18.20
C TYR A 96 0.94 3.35 17.14
N ILE A 97 1.51 3.92 16.09
CA ILE A 97 0.79 4.50 14.96
C ILE A 97 1.22 3.76 13.70
N ASP A 98 0.25 3.40 12.87
CA ASP A 98 0.52 3.04 11.49
C ASP A 98 0.60 4.33 10.64
N SER A 99 1.80 4.71 10.21
CA SER A 99 2.02 5.97 9.51
C SER A 99 1.62 5.95 8.04
N HIS A 100 1.16 4.81 7.49
CA HIS A 100 0.74 4.71 6.10
C HIS A 100 -0.22 3.56 5.84
N CYS A 101 -1.49 3.91 5.54
CA CYS A 101 -2.53 2.93 5.22
C CYS A 101 -3.50 3.46 4.16
N HIS A 102 -3.83 2.66 3.15
CA HIS A 102 -4.84 2.94 2.13
C HIS A 102 -6.21 2.40 2.55
N THR A 103 -6.88 3.10 3.47
CA THR A 103 -8.18 2.64 4.00
C THR A 103 -9.29 2.59 2.97
N ASP A 104 -9.24 3.46 1.96
CA ASP A 104 -10.15 3.42 0.81
C ASP A 104 -10.00 2.12 0.01
N PHE A 105 -8.77 1.59 -0.10
CA PHE A 105 -8.53 0.31 -0.78
C PHE A 105 -8.99 -0.86 0.08
N ILE A 106 -8.73 -0.81 1.40
CA ILE A 106 -9.23 -1.79 2.37
C ILE A 106 -10.76 -1.85 2.29
N PHE A 107 -11.42 -0.69 2.40
CA PHE A 107 -12.86 -0.57 2.26
C PHE A 107 -13.35 -1.19 0.96
N ASN A 108 -12.74 -0.83 -0.18
CA ASN A 108 -13.15 -1.37 -1.47
C ASN A 108 -13.05 -2.90 -1.57
N MET A 109 -12.01 -3.54 -1.03
CA MET A 109 -11.95 -5.03 -1.10
C MET A 109 -12.86 -5.71 -0.09
N LEU A 110 -13.07 -5.11 1.09
CA LEU A 110 -13.95 -5.69 2.10
C LEU A 110 -15.42 -5.48 1.74
N HIS A 111 -15.80 -4.27 1.32
CA HIS A 111 -17.16 -3.89 0.97
C HIS A 111 -17.63 -4.54 -0.33
N ARG A 112 -16.83 -4.54 -1.42
CA ARG A 112 -17.22 -5.25 -2.67
C ARG A 112 -17.48 -6.74 -2.43
N LYS A 113 -16.76 -7.34 -1.47
CA LYS A 113 -16.91 -8.75 -1.13
C LYS A 113 -18.06 -9.00 -0.15
N TYR A 114 -18.34 -8.06 0.76
CA TYR A 114 -19.35 -8.18 1.81
C TYR A 114 -20.03 -6.81 2.11
N PRO A 115 -20.96 -6.35 1.26
CA PRO A 115 -21.46 -4.97 1.29
C PRO A 115 -22.26 -4.60 2.55
N GLU A 116 -22.93 -5.56 3.19
CA GLU A 116 -23.70 -5.30 4.42
C GLU A 116 -22.87 -5.35 5.71
N ASN A 117 -21.60 -5.76 5.62
CA ASN A 117 -20.82 -6.20 6.77
C ASN A 117 -19.54 -5.41 7.03
N HIS A 118 -19.27 -4.35 6.25
CA HIS A 118 -18.08 -3.53 6.36
C HIS A 118 -18.38 -2.10 5.93
N VAL A 119 -18.60 -1.24 6.92
CA VAL A 119 -18.98 0.16 6.74
C VAL A 119 -17.90 1.15 7.16
N GLY A 120 -16.84 0.72 7.84
CA GLY A 120 -15.77 1.61 8.31
C GLY A 120 -14.78 0.93 9.24
N ILE A 121 -13.81 1.69 9.77
CA ILE A 121 -12.76 1.18 10.65
C ILE A 121 -13.31 0.60 11.96
N ASN A 122 -14.36 1.21 12.54
CA ASN A 122 -14.94 0.75 13.80
C ASN A 122 -15.53 -0.67 13.65
N ASP A 123 -16.19 -0.95 12.52
CA ASP A 123 -16.66 -2.30 12.20
C ASP A 123 -15.49 -3.30 12.06
N TRP A 124 -14.37 -2.89 11.48
CA TRP A 124 -13.20 -3.76 11.37
C TRP A 124 -12.60 -4.07 12.74
N VAL A 125 -12.61 -3.11 13.66
CA VAL A 125 -12.17 -3.30 15.06
C VAL A 125 -13.07 -4.31 15.76
N ASP A 126 -14.39 -4.16 15.66
CA ASP A 126 -15.36 -5.05 16.30
C ASP A 126 -15.27 -6.48 15.74
N LYS A 127 -15.08 -6.61 14.43
CA LYS A 127 -15.06 -7.90 13.74
C LYS A 127 -13.72 -8.61 13.81
N TYR A 128 -12.63 -7.86 13.90
CA TYR A 128 -11.26 -8.38 13.92
C TYR A 128 -10.45 -7.83 15.11
N PRO A 129 -10.92 -7.98 16.36
CA PRO A 129 -10.27 -7.35 17.52
C PRO A 129 -8.82 -7.80 17.70
N ALA A 130 -8.48 -9.02 17.28
CA ALA A 130 -7.12 -9.53 17.32
C ALA A 130 -6.15 -8.71 16.44
N ALA A 131 -6.62 -8.07 15.37
CA ALA A 131 -5.83 -7.17 14.51
C ALA A 131 -5.59 -5.79 15.14
N PHE A 132 -6.30 -5.44 16.22
CA PHE A 132 -6.24 -4.13 16.85
C PHE A 132 -5.91 -4.27 18.35
N PRO A 133 -4.63 -4.48 18.70
CA PRO A 133 -4.14 -4.36 20.07
C PRO A 133 -4.61 -3.07 20.73
N LYS A 134 -4.83 -3.09 22.06
CA LYS A 134 -5.23 -1.90 22.83
C LYS A 134 -4.24 -0.73 22.71
N SER A 135 -2.97 -1.05 22.44
CA SER A 135 -1.89 -0.10 22.18
C SER A 135 -1.93 0.52 20.78
N PHE A 136 -2.81 0.07 19.89
CA PHE A 136 -2.98 0.72 18.59
C PHE A 136 -3.64 2.09 18.77
N ALA A 137 -2.87 3.15 18.56
CA ALA A 137 -3.32 4.52 18.76
C ALA A 137 -4.03 5.11 17.54
N GLY A 138 -3.95 4.45 16.39
CA GLY A 138 -4.54 4.90 15.15
C GLY A 138 -3.56 4.91 13.99
N PHE A 139 -3.95 5.55 12.89
CA PHE A 139 -3.19 5.52 11.65
C PHE A 139 -3.34 6.79 10.82
N ILE A 140 -2.47 6.94 9.83
CA ILE A 140 -2.51 7.99 8.83
C ILE A 140 -2.98 7.40 7.50
N ALA A 141 -4.11 7.90 7.00
CA ALA A 141 -4.74 7.41 5.77
C ALA A 141 -4.15 8.07 4.53
N ASN A 142 -3.82 7.30 3.49
CA ASN A 142 -3.21 7.81 2.28
C ASN A 142 -4.15 7.74 1.07
N PHE A 143 -4.54 8.91 0.55
CA PHE A 143 -5.50 9.08 -0.54
C PHE A 143 -4.81 9.50 -1.83
N ILE A 144 -4.74 8.58 -2.79
CA ILE A 144 -3.88 8.72 -3.99
C ILE A 144 -4.62 8.54 -5.33
N LYS A 145 -5.92 8.22 -5.30
CA LYS A 145 -6.68 7.85 -6.49
C LYS A 145 -7.22 9.10 -7.18
N PRO A 146 -7.02 9.27 -8.51
CA PRO A 146 -7.55 10.43 -9.25
C PRO A 146 -9.05 10.65 -9.09
N GLY A 147 -9.83 9.58 -8.90
CA GLY A 147 -11.28 9.64 -8.67
C GLY A 147 -11.69 10.38 -7.39
N LEU A 148 -10.76 10.65 -6.45
CA LEU A 148 -10.99 11.48 -5.26
C LEU A 148 -10.82 12.99 -5.53
N PHE A 149 -10.31 13.35 -6.72
CA PHE A 149 -9.97 14.74 -7.07
C PHE A 149 -10.85 15.30 -8.19
N VAL A 150 -11.88 14.56 -8.58
CA VAL A 150 -12.92 15.01 -9.52
C VAL A 150 -13.93 15.91 -8.80
N ASN A 151 -14.57 16.82 -9.52
CA ASN A 151 -15.65 17.65 -8.97
C ASN A 151 -16.96 16.84 -8.92
N ASP A 152 -17.91 17.23 -8.06
CA ASP A 152 -19.22 16.57 -7.85
C ASP A 152 -20.05 16.30 -9.12
N THR A 153 -19.75 16.98 -10.23
CA THR A 153 -20.39 16.76 -11.54
C THR A 153 -19.84 15.58 -12.32
N GLU A 154 -18.73 14.99 -11.88
CA GLU A 154 -18.10 13.81 -12.46
C GLU A 154 -18.25 12.65 -11.48
N SER A 155 -18.65 11.47 -11.97
CA SER A 155 -18.78 10.27 -11.14
C SER A 155 -17.42 9.92 -10.50
N SER A 156 -17.31 10.03 -9.17
CA SER A 156 -16.15 9.55 -8.43
C SER A 156 -16.25 8.04 -8.22
N GLU A 157 -15.13 7.32 -8.37
CA GLU A 157 -15.06 5.91 -7.95
C GLU A 157 -15.18 5.77 -6.42
N TYR A 158 -14.95 6.86 -5.68
CA TYR A 158 -14.84 6.88 -4.22
C TYR A 158 -15.84 7.87 -3.60
N ASP A 159 -16.35 7.51 -2.43
CA ASP A 159 -17.32 8.30 -1.68
C ASP A 159 -16.60 9.25 -0.70
N MET A 160 -16.55 10.54 -1.04
CA MET A 160 -15.98 11.58 -0.18
C MET A 160 -16.81 11.83 1.08
N GLU A 161 -18.13 11.60 1.05
CA GLU A 161 -18.98 11.72 2.24
C GLU A 161 -18.66 10.61 3.24
N TRP A 162 -18.44 9.38 2.75
CA TRP A 162 -17.93 8.28 3.57
C TRP A 162 -16.59 8.61 4.21
N ILE A 163 -15.62 9.12 3.44
CA ILE A 163 -14.30 9.50 3.99
C ILE A 163 -14.48 10.54 5.09
N LEU A 164 -15.22 11.63 4.84
CA LEU A 164 -15.39 12.69 5.82
C LEU A 164 -16.07 12.19 7.11
N ARG A 165 -17.05 11.30 6.99
CA ARG A 165 -17.69 10.66 8.15
C ARG A 165 -16.70 9.80 8.95
N GLU A 166 -15.90 8.97 8.28
CA GLU A 166 -14.88 8.15 8.95
C GLU A 166 -13.83 9.00 9.66
N LEU A 167 -13.43 10.12 9.06
CA LEU A 167 -12.52 11.07 9.68
C LEU A 167 -13.11 11.70 10.95
N GLU A 168 -14.41 11.96 10.99
CA GLU A 168 -15.09 12.58 12.13
C GLU A 168 -15.39 11.56 13.26
N GLU A 169 -15.92 10.39 12.93
CA GLU A 169 -16.58 9.50 13.89
C GLU A 169 -15.67 8.39 14.46
N SER A 170 -14.61 7.99 13.75
CA SER A 170 -13.83 6.80 14.12
C SER A 170 -12.95 6.93 15.36
N GLY A 171 -12.41 8.14 15.61
CA GLY A 171 -11.35 8.36 16.59
C GLY A 171 -9.97 7.75 16.26
N LEU A 172 -9.87 6.81 15.30
CA LEU A 172 -8.63 6.12 14.92
C LEU A 172 -7.89 6.76 13.74
N TYR A 173 -8.57 7.58 12.94
CA TYR A 173 -7.92 8.40 11.93
C TYR A 173 -7.20 9.57 12.59
N ILE A 174 -5.87 9.44 12.69
CA ILE A 174 -4.99 10.50 13.21
C ILE A 174 -4.91 11.65 12.22
N GLY A 175 -4.86 11.30 10.93
CA GLY A 175 -5.01 12.25 9.84
C GLY A 175 -4.77 11.61 8.49
N THR A 176 -4.52 12.44 7.48
CA THR A 176 -4.56 12.02 6.09
C THR A 176 -3.42 12.59 5.28
N THR A 177 -3.08 11.91 4.20
CA THR A 177 -2.19 12.41 3.15
C THR A 177 -2.94 12.38 1.83
N TRP A 178 -2.71 13.40 1.00
CA TRP A 178 -3.36 13.55 -0.29
C TRP A 178 -2.34 13.80 -1.39
N GLY A 179 -2.40 13.02 -2.46
CA GLY A 179 -1.48 13.16 -3.58
C GLY A 179 -1.82 12.28 -4.77
N CYS A 180 -0.80 12.02 -5.59
CA CYS A 180 -0.88 11.21 -6.78
C CYS A 180 0.26 10.20 -6.82
N HIS A 181 -0.09 8.92 -6.66
CA HIS A 181 0.88 7.84 -6.79
C HIS A 181 1.44 7.79 -8.22
N PRO A 182 2.72 7.40 -8.43
CA PRO A 182 3.37 7.56 -9.74
C PRO A 182 2.69 6.79 -10.87
N HIS A 183 1.96 5.70 -10.56
CA HIS A 183 1.17 4.96 -11.53
C HIS A 183 0.04 5.79 -12.18
N GLN A 184 -0.40 6.85 -11.51
CA GLN A 184 -1.48 7.72 -11.94
C GLN A 184 -0.98 9.06 -12.51
N ALA A 185 0.34 9.24 -12.60
CA ALA A 185 0.95 10.50 -13.00
C ALA A 185 0.56 10.93 -14.43
N GLU A 186 0.40 9.99 -15.36
CA GLU A 186 -0.01 10.28 -16.73
C GLU A 186 -1.43 10.86 -16.82
N THR A 187 -2.37 10.29 -16.07
CA THR A 187 -3.74 10.79 -15.95
C THR A 187 -3.74 12.18 -15.31
N TRP A 188 -2.94 12.35 -14.27
CA TRP A 188 -2.87 13.58 -13.49
C TRP A 188 -2.22 14.74 -14.26
N TRP A 189 -1.20 14.43 -15.04
CA TRP A 189 -0.53 15.38 -15.93
C TRP A 189 -1.52 16.01 -16.91
N LYS A 190 -2.43 15.20 -17.47
CA LYS A 190 -3.37 15.63 -18.51
C LYS A 190 -4.56 16.42 -17.97
N LYS A 191 -4.92 16.25 -16.68
CA LYS A 191 -6.13 16.82 -16.10
C LYS A 191 -5.82 17.89 -15.05
N GLY A 192 -5.88 19.14 -15.49
CA GLY A 192 -5.54 20.31 -14.65
C GLY A 192 -6.40 20.48 -13.40
N THR A 193 -7.67 20.05 -13.43
CA THR A 193 -8.63 20.25 -12.32
C THR A 193 -8.21 19.54 -11.03
N PHE A 194 -7.51 18.41 -11.11
CA PHE A 194 -7.04 17.69 -9.93
C PHE A 194 -6.12 18.52 -9.04
N TRP A 195 -5.32 19.40 -9.64
CA TRP A 195 -4.44 20.31 -8.89
C TRP A 195 -5.24 21.35 -8.10
N THR A 196 -6.35 21.84 -8.65
CA THR A 196 -7.24 22.77 -7.94
C THR A 196 -7.91 22.09 -6.76
N THR A 197 -8.40 20.86 -6.96
CA THR A 197 -9.02 20.07 -5.88
C THR A 197 -8.02 19.71 -4.79
N LEU A 198 -6.82 19.26 -5.17
CA LEU A 198 -5.75 18.98 -4.21
C LEU A 198 -5.38 20.24 -3.41
N ASP A 199 -5.17 21.38 -4.07
CA ASP A 199 -4.84 22.64 -3.38
C ASP A 199 -5.95 23.08 -2.42
N HIS A 200 -7.23 22.88 -2.79
CA HIS A 200 -8.37 23.11 -1.91
C HIS A 200 -8.33 22.19 -0.68
N ILE A 201 -8.11 20.88 -0.86
CA ILE A 201 -8.01 19.92 0.25
C ILE A 201 -6.87 20.30 1.20
N LEU A 202 -5.68 20.57 0.66
CA LEU A 202 -4.49 20.94 1.44
C LEU A 202 -4.68 22.27 2.20
N SER A 203 -5.49 23.19 1.67
CA SER A 203 -5.84 24.45 2.36
C SER A 203 -6.87 24.26 3.48
N ASN A 204 -7.64 23.17 3.47
CA ASN A 204 -8.72 22.88 4.42
C ASN A 204 -8.30 21.79 5.43
N VAL A 205 -7.13 21.98 6.05
CA VAL A 205 -6.46 21.01 6.93
C VAL A 205 -7.39 20.39 7.98
N SER A 206 -8.24 21.20 8.65
CA SER A 206 -9.15 20.69 9.68
C SER A 206 -10.23 19.77 9.13
N LYS A 207 -10.81 20.10 7.97
CA LYS A 207 -11.91 19.33 7.37
C LYS A 207 -11.44 17.95 6.91
N TYR A 208 -10.27 17.91 6.30
CA TYR A 208 -9.71 16.68 5.73
C TYR A 208 -8.66 16.01 6.63
N LYS A 209 -8.41 16.53 7.84
CA LYS A 209 -7.34 16.11 8.76
C LYS A 209 -5.96 15.99 8.07
N VAL A 210 -5.61 16.95 7.21
CA VAL A 210 -4.40 16.84 6.36
C VAL A 210 -3.12 16.92 7.21
N LEU A 211 -2.25 15.93 7.06
CA LEU A 211 -0.95 15.88 7.73
C LEU A 211 0.24 15.94 6.78
N ALA A 212 0.08 15.60 5.50
CA ALA A 212 1.15 15.66 4.51
C ALA A 212 0.63 15.70 3.06
N VAL A 213 1.51 16.10 2.15
CA VAL A 213 1.32 15.94 0.71
C VAL A 213 1.89 14.59 0.26
N GLY A 214 1.17 13.90 -0.61
CA GLY A 214 1.54 12.58 -1.10
C GLY A 214 0.52 11.51 -0.71
N GLU A 215 0.74 10.26 -1.06
CA GLU A 215 1.95 9.70 -1.64
C GLU A 215 2.20 10.14 -3.11
N CYS A 216 3.44 10.49 -3.41
CA CYS A 216 3.92 10.90 -4.73
C CYS A 216 5.38 10.48 -4.92
N GLY A 217 5.94 10.54 -6.13
CA GLY A 217 7.34 10.16 -6.34
C GLY A 217 7.59 9.50 -7.69
N ILE A 218 8.46 8.50 -7.71
CA ILE A 218 8.89 7.80 -8.93
C ILE A 218 8.84 6.26 -8.72
N ASP A 219 8.19 5.55 -9.63
CA ASP A 219 8.17 4.08 -9.72
C ASP A 219 8.61 3.64 -11.12
N LEU A 220 9.74 2.92 -11.19
CA LEU A 220 10.34 2.42 -12.43
C LEU A 220 10.33 0.89 -12.50
N HIS A 221 9.54 0.23 -11.65
CA HIS A 221 9.40 -1.22 -11.64
C HIS A 221 8.40 -1.75 -12.65
N ARG A 222 7.14 -1.30 -12.56
CA ARG A 222 6.01 -1.72 -13.40
C ARG A 222 4.98 -0.59 -13.52
N CYS A 223 5.46 0.64 -13.71
CA CYS A 223 4.60 1.80 -13.85
C CYS A 223 4.23 2.02 -15.31
N GLU A 224 2.95 2.28 -15.57
CA GLU A 224 2.44 2.62 -16.90
C GLU A 224 2.64 4.10 -17.27
N SER A 225 2.71 4.97 -16.27
CA SER A 225 2.98 6.39 -16.48
C SER A 225 4.43 6.61 -16.91
N SER A 226 4.64 7.47 -17.91
CA SER A 226 5.98 7.81 -18.39
C SER A 226 6.83 8.45 -17.29
N LEU A 227 8.16 8.25 -17.34
CA LEU A 227 9.06 8.90 -16.37
C LEU A 227 8.91 10.43 -16.39
N GLU A 228 8.69 11.02 -17.57
CA GLU A 228 8.46 12.46 -17.68
C GLU A 228 7.22 12.88 -16.91
N SER A 229 6.10 12.15 -17.06
CA SER A 229 4.88 12.51 -16.34
C SER A 229 5.02 12.35 -14.83
N GLN A 230 5.69 11.30 -14.39
CA GLN A 230 6.01 11.11 -12.97
C GLN A 230 6.86 12.27 -12.41
N LYS A 231 7.89 12.72 -13.15
CA LYS A 231 8.80 13.78 -12.70
C LYS A 231 8.12 15.12 -12.49
N VAL A 232 7.30 15.58 -13.42
CA VAL A 232 6.60 16.88 -13.27
C VAL A 232 5.51 16.79 -12.22
N VAL A 233 4.77 15.68 -12.15
CA VAL A 233 3.77 15.48 -11.10
C VAL A 233 4.47 15.48 -9.74
N PHE A 234 5.60 14.78 -9.59
CA PHE A 234 6.37 14.77 -8.35
C PHE A 234 6.91 16.17 -8.00
N ASP A 235 7.56 16.87 -8.93
CA ASP A 235 8.08 18.23 -8.73
C ASP A 235 6.99 19.19 -8.23
N LYS A 236 5.78 19.10 -8.80
CA LYS A 236 4.65 19.93 -8.38
C LYS A 236 4.09 19.54 -7.00
N HIS A 237 4.10 18.27 -6.62
CA HIS A 237 3.76 17.86 -5.25
C HIS A 237 4.79 18.38 -4.23
N VAL A 238 6.09 18.33 -4.56
CA VAL A 238 7.14 18.91 -3.72
C VAL A 238 6.90 20.42 -3.54
N ALA A 239 6.57 21.14 -4.62
CA ALA A 239 6.23 22.56 -4.55
C ALA A 239 4.99 22.84 -3.68
N LEU A 240 3.96 21.98 -3.74
CA LEU A 240 2.77 22.09 -2.87
C LEU A 240 3.12 21.83 -1.40
N ALA A 241 4.00 20.88 -1.10
CA ALA A 241 4.47 20.61 0.26
C ALA A 241 5.14 21.86 0.86
N TYR A 242 5.99 22.56 0.09
CA TYR A 242 6.54 23.85 0.50
C TYR A 242 5.47 24.93 0.67
N LYS A 243 4.57 25.10 -0.31
CA LYS A 243 3.49 26.10 -0.27
C LYS A 243 2.66 25.99 1.02
N HIS A 244 2.27 24.76 1.38
CA HIS A 244 1.42 24.48 2.53
C HIS A 244 2.18 24.18 3.82
N LYS A 245 3.53 24.17 3.78
CA LYS A 245 4.41 23.82 4.91
C LYS A 245 4.10 22.44 5.50
N LEU A 246 3.74 21.51 4.63
CA LEU A 246 3.39 20.14 4.99
C LEU A 246 4.58 19.20 4.71
N PRO A 247 4.75 18.13 5.51
CA PRO A 247 5.61 17.01 5.14
C PRO A 247 5.26 16.42 3.78
N LEU A 248 6.20 15.69 3.20
CA LEU A 248 6.05 15.01 1.92
C LEU A 248 6.18 13.49 2.09
N VAL A 249 5.19 12.73 1.65
CA VAL A 249 5.24 11.26 1.56
C VAL A 249 5.72 10.86 0.17
N VAL A 250 6.86 10.20 0.13
CA VAL A 250 7.58 9.86 -1.11
C VAL A 250 7.57 8.35 -1.34
N HIS A 251 6.90 7.94 -2.41
CA HIS A 251 7.08 6.65 -3.04
C HIS A 251 8.35 6.65 -3.87
N CYS A 252 9.17 5.62 -3.70
CA CYS A 252 10.33 5.46 -4.54
C CYS A 252 10.59 3.98 -4.76
N ARG A 253 10.53 3.53 -6.02
CA ARG A 253 10.78 2.12 -6.32
C ARG A 253 11.57 1.95 -7.60
N ASN A 254 12.77 1.39 -7.47
CA ASN A 254 13.62 1.06 -8.61
C ASN A 254 13.04 -0.07 -9.46
N GLY A 255 13.48 -0.12 -10.71
CA GLY A 255 13.20 -1.28 -11.52
C GLY A 255 13.92 -1.28 -12.85
N LYS A 256 13.44 -2.10 -13.78
CA LYS A 256 14.11 -2.29 -15.08
C LYS A 256 14.18 -1.00 -15.90
N GLN A 257 13.30 -0.04 -15.62
CA GLN A 257 13.23 1.22 -16.36
C GLN A 257 14.23 2.27 -15.85
N GLY A 258 14.88 2.06 -14.69
CA GLY A 258 15.92 2.95 -14.19
C GLY A 258 16.00 3.05 -12.67
N ASN A 259 16.70 4.09 -12.20
CA ASN A 259 16.95 4.37 -10.80
C ASN A 259 16.04 5.50 -10.29
N SER A 260 14.95 5.13 -9.64
CA SER A 260 13.98 6.06 -9.05
C SER A 260 14.60 6.87 -7.93
N GLU A 261 15.58 6.32 -7.21
CA GLU A 261 16.25 7.03 -6.11
C GLU A 261 16.99 8.26 -6.62
N ASP A 262 17.67 8.14 -7.77
CA ASP A 262 18.42 9.26 -8.38
C ASP A 262 17.48 10.35 -8.89
N GLU A 263 16.35 9.98 -9.52
CA GLU A 263 15.35 10.93 -10.01
C GLU A 263 14.65 11.66 -8.84
N CYS A 264 14.24 10.92 -7.80
CA CYS A 264 13.64 11.49 -6.61
C CYS A 264 14.60 12.48 -5.91
N LEU A 265 15.83 12.04 -5.63
CA LEU A 265 16.82 12.88 -4.97
C LEU A 265 17.18 14.11 -5.82
N LYS A 266 17.26 13.99 -7.16
CA LYS A 266 17.52 15.13 -8.03
C LYS A 266 16.43 16.21 -7.89
N ILE A 267 15.17 15.84 -8.01
CA ILE A 267 14.03 16.78 -7.90
C ILE A 267 13.99 17.41 -6.51
N LEU A 268 14.14 16.60 -5.46
CA LEU A 268 14.17 17.10 -4.08
C LEU A 268 15.32 18.09 -3.85
N LYS A 269 16.51 17.82 -4.40
CA LYS A 269 17.65 18.73 -4.33
C LYS A 269 17.33 20.07 -4.99
N GLU A 270 16.85 20.05 -6.22
CA GLU A 270 16.50 21.26 -6.97
C GLU A 270 15.43 22.08 -6.24
N GLN A 271 14.43 21.42 -5.64
CA GLN A 271 13.38 22.09 -4.87
C GLN A 271 13.87 22.64 -3.53
N MET A 272 14.76 21.95 -2.82
CA MET A 272 15.41 22.45 -1.61
C MET A 272 16.31 23.67 -1.90
N GLU A 273 17.03 23.67 -3.02
CA GLU A 273 17.86 24.81 -3.46
C GLU A 273 17.02 26.04 -3.84
N LYS A 274 15.84 25.83 -4.45
CA LYS A 274 14.91 26.92 -4.82
C LYS A 274 14.16 27.52 -3.63
N ASN A 275 13.82 26.69 -2.64
CA ASN A 275 12.99 27.08 -1.50
C ASN A 275 13.87 27.20 -0.24
N HIS A 276 13.82 26.18 0.62
CA HIS A 276 14.67 26.07 1.81
C HIS A 276 15.01 24.59 2.06
N PRO A 277 16.13 24.27 2.72
CA PRO A 277 16.58 22.89 2.89
C PRO A 277 15.70 22.05 3.81
N PHE A 278 14.84 22.69 4.61
CA PHE A 278 14.01 21.99 5.59
C PHE A 278 12.69 21.48 4.99
N LEU A 279 12.71 20.29 4.40
CA LEU A 279 11.49 19.55 4.06
C LEU A 279 11.48 18.23 4.85
N LYS A 280 10.43 18.01 5.64
CA LYS A 280 10.21 16.73 6.32
C LYS A 280 9.75 15.72 5.30
N ILE A 281 10.48 14.62 5.18
CA ILE A 281 10.22 13.60 4.17
C ILE A 281 9.92 12.28 4.86
N HIS A 282 8.78 11.69 4.52
CA HIS A 282 8.49 10.30 4.79
C HIS A 282 8.82 9.48 3.54
N ARG A 283 9.95 8.78 3.53
CA ARG A 283 10.29 7.80 2.49
C ARG A 283 9.50 6.53 2.80
N HIS A 284 8.32 6.42 2.21
CA HIS A 284 7.37 5.32 2.40
C HIS A 284 7.95 3.97 1.92
N CYS A 285 7.63 2.86 2.60
CA CYS A 285 7.91 1.49 2.20
C CYS A 285 9.37 1.25 1.75
N TYR A 286 10.32 1.61 2.62
CA TYR A 286 11.75 1.51 2.34
C TYR A 286 12.22 0.06 2.22
N THR A 287 12.73 -0.28 1.04
CA THR A 287 13.15 -1.65 0.68
C THR A 287 14.55 -1.70 0.04
N GLU A 288 15.30 -0.60 0.07
CA GLU A 288 16.64 -0.51 -0.50
C GLU A 288 17.74 -0.81 0.54
N ASN A 289 19.00 -0.92 0.09
CA ASN A 289 20.13 -1.22 0.97
C ASN A 289 20.65 0.02 1.74
N TRP A 290 21.61 -0.18 2.66
CA TRP A 290 22.17 0.92 3.45
C TRP A 290 22.79 2.06 2.61
N SER A 291 23.44 1.75 1.47
CA SER A 291 24.08 2.79 0.66
C SER A 291 23.07 3.79 0.11
N THR A 292 21.86 3.35 -0.23
CA THR A 292 20.75 4.23 -0.62
C THR A 292 20.27 5.06 0.57
N ALA A 293 20.01 4.45 1.73
CA ALA A 293 19.57 5.16 2.93
C ALA A 293 20.57 6.25 3.35
N GLN A 294 21.86 5.95 3.26
CA GLN A 294 22.92 6.91 3.56
C GLN A 294 22.90 8.13 2.62
N ARG A 295 22.58 7.95 1.33
CA ARG A 295 22.40 9.08 0.40
C ARG A 295 21.21 9.95 0.79
N TRP A 296 20.07 9.34 1.13
CA TRP A 296 18.89 10.05 1.63
C TRP A 296 19.21 10.84 2.89
N LEU A 297 19.83 10.21 3.90
CA LEU A 297 20.22 10.88 5.15
C LEU A 297 21.17 12.06 4.92
N LYS A 298 22.08 11.93 3.94
CA LYS A 298 23.03 13.00 3.59
C LYS A 298 22.35 14.18 2.90
N GLN A 299 21.40 13.92 2.01
CA GLN A 299 20.81 14.96 1.16
C GLN A 299 19.53 15.57 1.74
N CYS A 300 18.79 14.80 2.54
CA CYS A 300 17.50 15.16 3.13
C CYS A 300 17.60 15.06 4.66
N PRO A 301 17.98 16.13 5.37
CA PRO A 301 18.28 16.07 6.80
C PRO A 301 17.13 15.55 7.69
N ASP A 302 15.88 15.81 7.29
CA ASP A 302 14.65 15.43 8.00
C ASP A 302 13.90 14.26 7.34
N VAL A 303 14.61 13.39 6.60
CA VAL A 303 14.03 12.14 6.06
C VAL A 303 13.78 11.11 7.15
N HIS A 304 12.64 10.45 7.10
CA HIS A 304 12.30 9.27 7.91
C HIS A 304 11.89 8.13 6.99
N PHE A 305 12.27 6.90 7.34
CA PHE A 305 12.05 5.71 6.52
C PHE A 305 10.90 4.89 7.10
N GLY A 306 9.86 4.73 6.30
CA GLY A 306 8.75 3.84 6.59
C GLY A 306 9.10 2.39 6.30
N PHE A 307 8.69 1.49 7.20
CA PHE A 307 8.84 0.05 7.01
C PHE A 307 7.51 -0.65 7.18
N THR A 308 7.20 -1.55 6.25
CA THR A 308 5.98 -2.38 6.21
C THR A 308 6.28 -3.83 6.58
N GLY A 309 5.27 -4.71 6.52
CA GLY A 309 5.46 -6.16 6.67
C GLY A 309 6.45 -6.79 5.66
N ALA A 310 6.90 -6.05 4.64
CA ALA A 310 7.97 -6.46 3.74
C ALA A 310 9.27 -6.85 4.49
N VAL A 311 9.52 -6.25 5.67
CA VAL A 311 10.72 -6.55 6.49
C VAL A 311 10.86 -8.02 6.87
N LEU A 312 9.76 -8.78 6.84
CA LEU A 312 9.74 -10.22 7.13
C LEU A 312 10.43 -11.06 6.05
N SER A 313 10.61 -10.53 4.83
CA SER A 313 11.25 -11.21 3.70
C SER A 313 12.54 -10.53 3.23
N PHE A 314 13.06 -9.57 3.99
CA PHE A 314 14.27 -8.83 3.63
C PHE A 314 15.52 -9.70 3.58
N ASN A 315 16.37 -9.43 2.60
CA ASN A 315 17.72 -9.99 2.52
C ASN A 315 18.70 -9.21 3.44
N GLU A 316 19.92 -9.74 3.59
CA GLU A 316 20.92 -9.16 4.49
C GLU A 316 21.26 -7.69 4.18
N GLY A 317 21.28 -7.29 2.89
CA GLY A 317 21.56 -5.90 2.52
C GLY A 317 20.48 -4.92 2.95
N GLN A 318 19.22 -5.36 2.96
CA GLN A 318 18.07 -4.59 3.43
C GLN A 318 17.99 -4.60 4.97
N ILE A 319 18.28 -5.75 5.60
CA ILE A 319 18.40 -5.87 7.05
C ILE A 319 19.52 -4.95 7.58
N GLU A 320 20.66 -4.89 6.90
CA GLU A 320 21.76 -4.01 7.27
C GLU A 320 21.36 -2.52 7.17
N ALA A 321 20.51 -2.16 6.22
CA ALA A 321 19.94 -0.81 6.16
C ALA A 321 19.17 -0.49 7.45
N ILE A 322 18.30 -1.40 7.89
CA ILE A 322 17.55 -1.24 9.15
C ILE A 322 18.52 -1.11 10.32
N ARG A 323 19.54 -1.98 10.44
CA ARG A 323 20.52 -1.89 11.55
C ARG A 323 21.18 -0.53 11.64
N ARG A 324 21.55 0.06 10.50
CA ARG A 324 22.32 1.30 10.45
C ARG A 324 21.49 2.59 10.43
N ILE A 325 20.24 2.57 9.93
CA ILE A 325 19.34 3.74 9.99
C ILE A 325 19.10 4.10 11.46
N PRO A 326 19.32 5.35 11.90
CA PRO A 326 19.05 5.76 13.28
C PRO A 326 17.60 5.47 13.70
N LEU A 327 17.39 5.00 14.93
CA LEU A 327 16.06 4.60 15.40
C LEU A 327 15.07 5.79 15.41
N ASP A 328 15.56 7.01 15.61
CA ASP A 328 14.79 8.26 15.53
C ASP A 328 14.48 8.72 14.09
N ARG A 329 14.79 7.87 13.09
CA ARG A 329 14.50 8.06 11.66
C ARG A 329 13.64 6.93 11.08
N ILE A 330 13.08 6.06 11.91
CA ILE A 330 12.24 4.92 11.50
C ILE A 330 10.76 5.24 11.76
N LEU A 331 9.91 4.90 10.79
CA LEU A 331 8.46 4.96 10.87
C LEU A 331 7.88 3.55 10.68
N LEU A 332 6.71 3.33 11.29
CA LEU A 332 6.04 2.03 11.31
C LEU A 332 4.84 2.06 10.38
N GLU A 333 4.75 1.11 9.47
CA GLU A 333 3.70 1.07 8.45
C GLU A 333 3.07 -0.32 8.35
N THR A 334 1.82 -0.37 7.90
CA THR A 334 1.29 -1.57 7.25
C THR A 334 1.38 -1.50 5.73
N ASP A 335 1.14 -0.31 5.16
CA ASP A 335 0.73 -0.15 3.77
C ASP A 335 -0.52 -0.99 3.43
N GLY A 336 -1.43 -1.08 4.41
CA GLY A 336 -2.70 -1.78 4.28
C GLY A 336 -3.44 -1.28 3.05
N PRO A 337 -3.90 -2.16 2.16
CA PRO A 337 -4.20 -3.57 2.39
C PRO A 337 -3.06 -4.56 2.16
N TYR A 338 -1.89 -4.09 1.73
CA TYR A 338 -0.78 -4.92 1.32
C TYR A 338 0.04 -5.41 2.51
N PHE A 339 1.04 -6.26 2.23
CA PHE A 339 2.02 -6.73 3.22
C PHE A 339 1.44 -7.37 4.49
N LYS A 340 0.29 -8.05 4.38
CA LYS A 340 -0.33 -8.77 5.51
C LYS A 340 0.68 -9.71 6.18
N PRO A 341 1.03 -9.50 7.46
CA PRO A 341 1.97 -10.37 8.16
C PRO A 341 1.40 -11.79 8.32
N LYS A 342 2.26 -12.80 8.19
CA LYS A 342 1.84 -14.22 8.29
C LYS A 342 1.20 -14.57 9.63
N CYS A 343 1.64 -13.94 10.72
CA CYS A 343 1.02 -14.10 12.05
C CYS A 343 -0.43 -13.59 12.13
N PHE A 344 -0.91 -12.85 11.13
CA PHE A 344 -2.30 -12.42 10.99
C PHE A 344 -3.05 -13.14 9.87
N GLU A 345 -2.47 -14.15 9.22
CA GLU A 345 -3.05 -14.79 8.02
C GLU A 345 -4.49 -15.27 8.22
N ARG A 346 -4.82 -15.76 9.44
CA ARG A 346 -6.14 -16.24 9.86
C ARG A 346 -7.12 -15.15 10.33
N ILE A 347 -6.68 -13.88 10.46
CA ILE A 347 -7.50 -12.74 10.87
C ILE A 347 -7.82 -11.87 9.66
N ALA A 348 -9.08 -11.47 9.48
CA ALA A 348 -9.58 -10.81 8.28
C ALA A 348 -9.39 -11.68 7.00
N PRO A 349 -10.02 -11.32 5.87
CA PRO A 349 -9.83 -12.05 4.62
C PRO A 349 -8.34 -12.20 4.26
N SER A 350 -7.97 -13.33 3.63
CA SER A 350 -6.58 -13.78 3.50
C SER A 350 -5.61 -12.79 2.86
N LYS A 351 -6.11 -11.78 2.12
CA LYS A 351 -5.29 -10.78 1.42
C LYS A 351 -5.31 -9.38 2.03
N VAL A 352 -6.11 -9.13 3.07
CA VAL A 352 -6.30 -7.77 3.61
C VAL A 352 -5.47 -7.57 4.87
N CYS A 353 -4.50 -6.67 4.79
CA CYS A 353 -3.80 -6.13 5.95
C CYS A 353 -4.59 -4.94 6.54
N LEU A 354 -4.82 -4.97 7.85
CA LEU A 354 -5.50 -3.90 8.59
C LEU A 354 -4.46 -3.09 9.38
N PRO A 355 -4.68 -1.79 9.62
CA PRO A 355 -3.63 -0.90 10.13
C PRO A 355 -3.10 -1.30 11.51
N GLY A 356 -3.92 -1.91 12.37
CA GLY A 356 -3.46 -2.41 13.66
C GLY A 356 -2.41 -3.54 13.57
N MET A 357 -2.27 -4.19 12.41
CA MET A 357 -1.29 -5.26 12.20
C MET A 357 0.17 -4.75 12.11
N ALA A 358 0.39 -3.43 12.11
CA ALA A 358 1.73 -2.83 12.05
C ALA A 358 2.66 -3.29 13.19
N ILE A 359 2.10 -3.75 14.32
CA ILE A 359 2.87 -4.27 15.45
C ILE A 359 3.76 -5.47 15.08
N ALA A 360 3.37 -6.28 14.08
CA ALA A 360 4.22 -7.36 13.59
C ALA A 360 5.47 -6.85 12.84
N THR A 361 5.34 -5.72 12.14
CA THR A 361 6.49 -5.01 11.57
C THR A 361 7.41 -4.51 12.69
N ALA A 362 6.85 -3.97 13.77
CA ALA A 362 7.63 -3.48 14.91
C ALA A 362 8.40 -4.61 15.62
N GLU A 363 7.80 -5.79 15.77
CA GLU A 363 8.48 -6.97 16.31
C GLU A 363 9.70 -7.34 15.46
N ARG A 364 9.55 -7.38 14.14
CA ARG A 364 10.68 -7.68 13.25
C ARG A 364 11.77 -6.62 13.30
N LEU A 365 11.39 -5.34 13.39
CA LEU A 365 12.36 -4.25 13.58
C LEU A 365 13.12 -4.38 14.90
N ALA A 366 12.44 -4.79 15.98
CA ALA A 366 13.03 -4.98 17.30
C ALA A 366 14.09 -6.09 17.30
N GLU A 367 13.80 -7.22 16.63
CA GLU A 367 14.75 -8.32 16.41
C GLU A 367 16.00 -7.84 15.67
N ILE A 368 15.82 -7.10 14.56
CA ILE A 368 16.94 -6.63 13.73
C ILE A 368 17.79 -5.60 14.48
N LYS A 369 17.16 -4.71 15.24
CA LYS A 369 17.81 -3.69 16.05
C LYS A 369 18.40 -4.23 17.35
N ASN A 370 18.03 -5.45 17.74
CA ASN A 370 18.38 -6.06 19.02
C ASN A 370 17.99 -5.18 20.22
N VAL A 371 16.74 -4.69 20.21
CA VAL A 371 16.13 -3.89 21.29
C VAL A 371 14.76 -4.46 21.64
N PRO A 372 14.19 -4.14 22.82
CA PRO A 372 12.82 -4.54 23.15
C PRO A 372 11.77 -3.97 22.17
N LEU A 373 10.66 -4.69 21.98
CA LEU A 373 9.54 -4.24 21.13
C LEU A 373 9.06 -2.84 21.55
N GLU A 374 8.92 -2.62 22.86
CA GLU A 374 8.49 -1.37 23.47
C GLU A 374 9.39 -0.17 23.09
N GLU A 375 10.67 -0.41 22.84
CA GLU A 375 11.60 0.63 22.41
C GLU A 375 11.31 1.06 20.96
N ILE A 376 11.05 0.09 20.07
CA ILE A 376 10.62 0.37 18.70
C ILE A 376 9.29 1.13 18.70
N LEU A 377 8.27 0.64 19.43
CA LEU A 377 6.95 1.27 19.47
C LEU A 377 7.05 2.73 19.96
N ARG A 378 7.80 2.97 21.04
CA ARG A 378 8.00 4.33 21.57
C ARG A 378 8.74 5.24 20.60
N ALA A 379 9.78 4.72 19.95
CA ALA A 379 10.55 5.49 18.99
C ALA A 379 9.71 5.85 17.76
N THR A 380 9.05 4.88 17.13
CA THR A 380 8.25 5.11 15.91
C THR A 380 7.03 5.98 16.20
N TYR A 381 6.38 5.83 17.36
CA TYR A 381 5.32 6.72 17.83
C TYR A 381 5.80 8.18 17.91
N ASN A 382 6.94 8.42 18.57
CA ASN A 382 7.52 9.76 18.70
C ASN A 382 7.99 10.33 17.35
N ASN A 383 8.52 9.49 16.46
CA ASN A 383 8.95 9.90 15.13
C ASN A 383 7.75 10.32 14.28
N ALA A 384 6.67 9.54 14.26
CA ALA A 384 5.43 9.88 13.55
C ALA A 384 4.88 11.23 14.04
N ARG A 385 4.85 11.44 15.37
CA ARG A 385 4.44 12.72 15.96
C ARG A 385 5.35 13.89 15.55
N ARG A 386 6.67 13.68 15.45
CA ARG A 386 7.62 14.72 15.02
C ARG A 386 7.43 15.09 13.55
N VAL A 387 7.26 14.09 12.69
CA VAL A 387 7.08 14.27 11.24
C VAL A 387 5.77 15.00 10.98
N TYR A 388 4.66 14.45 11.49
CA TYR A 388 3.32 14.90 11.17
C TYR A 388 2.73 15.93 12.15
N GLN A 389 3.48 16.32 13.19
CA GLN A 389 3.08 17.33 14.19
C GLN A 389 1.79 16.94 14.94
N VAL A 390 1.61 15.64 15.20
CA VAL A 390 0.44 15.10 15.88
C VAL A 390 0.60 15.26 17.41
N PRO A 391 -0.44 15.70 18.14
CA PRO A 391 -0.40 15.87 19.60
C PRO A 391 -0.18 14.55 20.35
N VAL A 392 0.08 14.62 21.66
CA VAL A 392 0.02 13.43 22.54
C VAL A 392 -1.46 13.10 22.74
N PHE A 393 -1.83 11.83 22.60
CA PHE A 393 -3.18 11.34 22.88
C PHE A 393 -3.27 10.74 24.27
#